data_AF-B9TCE6-F1
#
_entry.id   AF-B9TCE6-F1
#
_cell.length_a   1.000
_cell.length_b   1.000
_cell.length_c   1.000
_cell.angle_alpha   90.00
_cell.angle_beta   90.00
_cell.angle_gamma   90.00
#
_symmetry.space_group_name_H-M   'P 1'
#
loop_
_entity.id
_entity.type
_entity.pdbx_description
1 polymer ?
#
loop_
_entity_poly.entity_id
_entity_poly.type
_entity_poly.pdbx_seq_one_letter_code
_entity_poly.pdbx_strand_id
1 'polypeptide(L)'
;MLLFERLRSAFDTITERLTALAIDSGANERLSLKLDYRIVGKQEEGAPGIGSNRFSADICLLFEAREAGRRFARRASLIQAKRLYRRRGSLEVDYYPFKTDQLDDLAAQTMASFLLLLGPASEGIAIPVIPARLMLDLVERGESSTQIAPSHASRLGKDIGTWLVQDVIGLWTGDWDDRVVSRAEGGTDREPFVLAELVVERVRKGPDGWGS
;
A
#
# COMPACT_ATOMS: atom_id res chain seq x y z
N MET A 1 -10.90 -7.32 -9.17
CA MET A 1 -9.82 -7.39 -10.17
C MET A 1 -9.63 -6.10 -10.96
N LEU A 2 -10.70 -5.37 -11.29
CA LEU A 2 -10.65 -4.11 -12.05
C LEU A 2 -9.78 -2.98 -11.44
N LEU A 3 -9.54 -2.95 -10.12
CA LEU A 3 -8.83 -1.84 -9.47
C LEU A 3 -7.33 -1.80 -9.82
N PHE A 4 -6.60 -2.91 -9.61
CA PHE A 4 -5.15 -2.95 -9.87
C PHE A 4 -4.83 -2.82 -11.35
N GLU A 5 -5.68 -3.35 -12.23
CA GLU A 5 -5.59 -3.13 -13.69
C GLU A 5 -5.70 -1.64 -14.03
N ARG A 6 -6.72 -0.97 -13.47
CA ARG A 6 -6.90 0.48 -13.66
C ARG A 6 -5.73 1.29 -13.10
N LEU A 7 -5.20 0.89 -11.93
CA LEU A 7 -4.03 1.54 -11.34
C LEU A 7 -2.81 1.38 -12.25
N ARG A 8 -2.54 0.17 -12.75
CA ARG A 8 -1.44 -0.08 -13.68
C ARG A 8 -1.56 0.81 -14.93
N SER A 9 -2.73 0.83 -15.57
CA SER A 9 -2.96 1.69 -16.73
C SER A 9 -2.83 3.19 -16.42
N ALA A 10 -3.20 3.62 -15.21
CA ALA A 10 -2.99 4.99 -14.78
C ALA A 10 -1.49 5.32 -14.63
N PHE A 11 -0.69 4.41 -14.07
CA PHE A 11 0.76 4.56 -14.00
C PHE A 11 1.41 4.61 -15.39
N ASP A 12 0.99 3.76 -16.31
CA ASP A 12 1.46 3.78 -17.70
C ASP A 12 1.17 5.15 -18.35
N THR A 13 -0.07 5.65 -18.19
CA THR A 13 -0.48 6.96 -18.69
C THR A 13 0.33 8.10 -18.06
N ILE A 14 0.63 8.04 -16.76
CA ILE A 14 1.45 9.04 -16.08
C ILE A 14 2.87 9.03 -16.65
N THR A 15 3.46 7.85 -16.85
CA THR A 15 4.80 7.70 -17.44
C THR A 15 4.88 8.26 -18.85
N GLU A 16 3.87 8.00 -19.69
CA GLU A 16 3.76 8.58 -21.03
C GLU A 16 3.70 10.11 -20.98
N ARG A 17 2.86 10.67 -20.09
CA ARG A 17 2.73 12.12 -19.92
C ARG A 17 4.01 12.77 -19.41
N LEU A 18 4.69 12.15 -18.46
CA LEU A 18 5.99 12.63 -17.95
C LEU A 18 7.06 12.58 -19.03
N THR A 19 7.00 11.60 -19.93
CA THR A 19 7.89 11.51 -21.09
C THR A 19 7.64 12.65 -22.08
N ALA A 20 6.37 12.88 -22.45
CA ALA A 20 5.99 13.99 -23.32
C ALA A 20 6.41 15.34 -22.72
N LEU A 21 6.13 15.56 -21.43
CA LEU A 21 6.51 16.78 -20.73
C LEU A 21 8.03 17.00 -20.71
N ALA A 22 8.82 15.93 -20.50
CA ALA A 22 10.28 16.01 -20.50
C ALA A 22 10.85 16.30 -21.90
N ILE A 23 10.20 15.83 -22.96
CA ILE A 23 10.52 16.19 -24.35
C ILE A 23 10.22 17.68 -24.58
N ASP A 24 9.00 18.11 -24.28
CA ASP A 24 8.53 19.48 -24.54
C ASP A 24 9.31 20.54 -23.76
N SER A 25 9.67 20.23 -22.51
CA SER A 25 10.46 21.12 -21.65
C SER A 25 11.97 21.03 -21.86
N GLY A 26 12.44 20.09 -22.68
CA GLY A 26 13.88 19.84 -22.86
C GLY A 26 14.59 19.37 -21.58
N ALA A 27 13.87 18.76 -20.64
CA ALA A 27 14.44 18.26 -19.40
C ALA A 27 15.54 17.22 -19.66
N ASN A 28 16.51 17.12 -18.74
CA ASN A 28 17.57 16.11 -18.80
C ASN A 28 17.24 14.86 -17.99
N GLU A 29 16.18 14.89 -17.20
CA GLU A 29 15.70 13.76 -16.40
C GLU A 29 14.16 13.72 -16.37
N ARG A 30 13.62 12.52 -16.23
CA ARG A 30 12.19 12.28 -16.01
C ARG A 30 12.00 11.15 -15.02
N LEU A 31 10.81 11.08 -14.44
CA LEU A 31 10.36 9.90 -13.70
C LEU A 31 9.66 8.92 -14.63
N SER A 32 9.91 7.64 -14.40
CA SER A 32 9.20 6.52 -14.99
C SER A 32 8.59 5.72 -13.85
N LEU A 33 7.31 5.43 -13.93
CA LEU A 33 6.59 4.68 -12.90
C LEU A 33 6.01 3.41 -13.52
N LYS A 34 6.17 2.29 -12.81
CA LYS A 34 5.61 1.00 -13.20
C LYS A 34 4.93 0.37 -11.99
N LEU A 35 3.72 -0.14 -12.19
CA LEU A 35 3.01 -0.93 -11.18
C LEU A 35 2.75 -2.33 -11.73
N ASP A 36 3.39 -3.33 -11.13
CA ASP A 36 3.05 -4.73 -11.33
C ASP A 36 2.27 -5.25 -10.13
N TYR A 37 1.44 -6.28 -10.35
CA TYR A 37 0.78 -6.95 -9.24
C TYR A 37 0.55 -8.43 -9.54
N ARG A 38 0.54 -9.24 -8.48
CA ARG A 38 0.23 -10.67 -8.51
C ARG A 38 -0.81 -10.96 -7.42
N ILE A 39 -1.79 -11.80 -7.74
CA ILE A 39 -2.76 -12.33 -6.78
C ILE A 39 -2.39 -13.78 -6.52
N VAL A 40 -2.34 -14.16 -5.26
CA VAL A 40 -2.01 -15.52 -4.84
C VAL A 40 -3.25 -16.20 -4.25
N GLY A 41 -3.42 -17.48 -4.57
CA GLY A 41 -4.53 -18.28 -4.08
C GLY A 41 -4.46 -18.48 -2.55
N LYS A 42 -5.62 -18.52 -1.89
CA LYS A 42 -5.78 -18.66 -0.42
C LYS A 42 -5.05 -19.86 0.25
N GLN A 43 -4.55 -20.83 -0.51
CA GLN A 43 -3.97 -22.05 0.07
C GLN A 43 -2.61 -21.83 0.76
N GLU A 44 -1.98 -20.67 0.62
CA GLU A 44 -0.70 -20.34 1.28
C GLU A 44 -0.84 -19.36 2.47
N GLU A 45 -2.07 -19.05 2.85
CA GLU A 45 -2.40 -18.10 3.92
C GLU A 45 -2.28 -18.76 5.31
N GLY A 46 -1.06 -18.87 5.83
CA GLY A 46 -0.87 -19.48 7.16
C GLY A 46 0.52 -19.46 7.79
N ALA A 47 1.55 -19.01 7.07
CA ALA A 47 2.90 -18.99 7.63
C ALA A 47 3.08 -17.88 8.70
N PRO A 48 3.94 -18.11 9.71
CA PRO A 48 4.27 -17.12 10.74
C PRO A 48 4.70 -15.77 10.15
N GLY A 49 4.40 -14.68 10.84
CA GLY A 49 4.94 -13.37 10.51
C GLY A 49 6.36 -13.20 11.07
N ILE A 50 6.99 -12.06 10.80
CA ILE A 50 8.30 -11.74 11.36
C ILE A 50 8.13 -11.28 12.81
N GLY A 51 8.51 -12.11 13.77
CA GLY A 51 8.32 -11.78 15.18
C GLY A 51 6.85 -11.84 15.63
N SER A 52 5.96 -12.43 14.82
CA SER A 52 4.54 -12.61 15.14
C SER A 52 4.06 -14.02 14.76
N ASN A 53 2.93 -14.43 15.33
CA ASN A 53 2.41 -15.77 15.11
C ASN A 53 1.75 -15.92 13.72
N ARG A 54 1.35 -14.79 13.09
CA ARG A 54 0.67 -14.77 11.79
C ARG A 54 1.13 -13.58 10.95
N PHE A 55 1.12 -13.76 9.65
CA PHE A 55 1.48 -12.69 8.71
C PHE A 55 0.45 -11.55 8.68
N SER A 56 -0.84 -11.84 8.77
CA SER A 56 -1.95 -10.87 8.96
C SER A 56 -2.08 -9.74 7.92
N ALA A 57 -1.27 -9.71 6.86
CA ALA A 57 -1.35 -8.76 5.76
C ALA A 57 -2.10 -9.36 4.56
N ASP A 58 -3.02 -8.58 3.99
CA ASP A 58 -3.77 -8.93 2.78
C ASP A 58 -3.04 -8.44 1.51
N ILE A 59 -2.30 -7.33 1.62
CA ILE A 59 -1.56 -6.72 0.52
C ILE A 59 -0.15 -6.40 1.00
N CYS A 60 0.85 -6.78 0.20
CA CYS A 60 2.23 -6.33 0.34
C CYS A 60 2.54 -5.34 -0.77
N LEU A 61 2.87 -4.10 -0.39
CA LEU A 61 3.36 -3.09 -1.32
C LEU A 61 4.88 -3.07 -1.26
N LEU A 62 5.52 -3.51 -2.34
CA LEU A 62 6.95 -3.33 -2.56
C LEU A 62 7.16 -2.04 -3.34
N PHE A 63 7.91 -1.11 -2.78
CA PHE A 63 8.39 0.08 -3.46
C PHE A 63 9.85 -0.11 -3.83
N GLU A 64 10.21 0.17 -5.08
CA GLU A 64 11.57 0.13 -5.59
C GLU A 64 11.95 1.44 -6.26
N ALA A 65 13.04 2.05 -5.79
CA ALA A 65 13.60 3.24 -6.39
C ALA A 65 14.84 2.89 -7.23
N ARG A 66 14.84 3.36 -8.48
CA ARG A 66 15.91 3.15 -9.46
C ARG A 66 16.47 4.46 -9.97
N GLU A 67 17.75 4.44 -10.31
CA GLU A 67 18.41 5.49 -11.06
C GLU A 67 19.24 4.86 -12.16
N ALA A 68 19.00 5.27 -13.41
CA ALA A 68 19.72 4.77 -14.59
C ALA A 68 19.81 3.24 -14.64
N GLY A 69 18.67 2.56 -14.49
CA GLY A 69 18.55 1.10 -14.47
C GLY A 69 19.04 0.41 -13.18
N ARG A 70 19.69 1.14 -12.26
CA ARG A 70 20.21 0.56 -11.02
C ARG A 70 19.25 0.81 -9.85
N ARG A 71 18.83 -0.28 -9.20
CA ARG A 71 18.12 -0.22 -7.92
C ARG A 71 19.03 0.33 -6.82
N PHE A 72 18.56 1.33 -6.10
CA PHE A 72 19.26 1.88 -4.92
C PHE A 72 18.42 1.85 -3.65
N ALA A 73 17.10 1.68 -3.75
CA ALA A 73 16.25 1.44 -2.59
C ALA A 73 15.16 0.41 -2.89
N ARG A 74 14.83 -0.41 -1.89
CA ARG A 74 13.67 -1.29 -1.88
C ARG A 74 13.04 -1.20 -0.49
N ARG A 75 11.72 -1.12 -0.44
CA ARG A 75 10.95 -0.89 0.78
C ARG A 75 9.67 -1.72 0.74
N ALA A 76 9.22 -2.20 1.89
CA ALA A 76 7.98 -2.96 2.01
C ALA A 76 6.98 -2.26 2.93
N SER A 77 5.71 -2.22 2.54
CA SER A 77 4.59 -1.86 3.41
C SER A 77 3.62 -3.03 3.50
N LEU A 78 3.21 -3.37 4.72
CA LEU A 78 2.25 -4.44 4.98
C LEU A 78 0.86 -3.84 5.20
N ILE A 79 -0.13 -4.30 4.46
CA ILE A 79 -1.45 -3.69 4.46
C ILE A 79 -2.51 -4.75 4.74
N GLN A 80 -3.41 -4.44 5.66
CA GLN A 80 -4.59 -5.22 5.92
C GLN A 80 -5.83 -4.49 5.38
N ALA A 81 -6.57 -5.12 4.49
CA ALA A 81 -7.73 -4.54 3.83
C ALA A 81 -9.02 -4.94 4.55
N LYS A 82 -9.84 -3.96 4.96
CA LYS A 82 -11.14 -4.20 5.59
C LYS A 82 -12.26 -3.61 4.76
N ARG A 83 -13.25 -4.43 4.42
CA ARG A 83 -14.44 -4.00 3.68
C ARG A 83 -15.47 -3.34 4.61
N LEU A 84 -16.22 -2.37 4.10
CA LEU A 84 -17.36 -1.81 4.79
C LEU A 84 -18.50 -2.83 4.93
N TYR A 85 -19.07 -2.91 6.14
CA TYR A 85 -20.27 -3.68 6.43
C TYR A 85 -21.36 -2.75 6.94
N ARG A 86 -22.60 -3.18 6.72
CA ARG A 86 -23.79 -2.52 7.25
C ARG A 86 -24.44 -3.41 8.29
N ARG A 87 -24.60 -2.91 9.52
CA ARG A 87 -25.38 -3.61 10.54
C ARG A 87 -26.85 -3.27 10.34
N ARG A 88 -27.69 -4.29 10.14
CA ARG A 88 -29.15 -4.13 10.10
C ARG A 88 -29.72 -4.25 11.52
N GLY A 89 -30.52 -3.27 11.91
CA GLY A 89 -31.12 -3.14 13.25
C GLY A 89 -32.12 -2.00 13.26
N SER A 90 -32.42 -1.42 14.44
CA SER A 90 -33.31 -0.25 14.57
C SER A 90 -32.76 1.01 13.90
N LEU A 91 -31.44 1.12 13.75
CA LEU A 91 -30.74 2.11 12.95
C LEU A 91 -29.71 1.39 12.08
N GLU A 92 -29.69 1.68 10.78
CA GLU A 92 -28.63 1.19 9.89
C GLU A 92 -27.33 1.92 10.22
N VAL A 93 -26.28 1.17 10.56
CA VAL A 93 -24.96 1.72 10.88
C VAL A 93 -23.91 1.03 10.01
N ASP A 94 -23.15 1.84 9.28
CA ASP A 94 -22.01 1.41 8.48
C ASP A 94 -20.74 1.38 9.33
N TYR A 95 -19.93 0.33 9.19
CA TYR A 95 -18.71 0.12 9.99
C TYR A 95 -17.69 -0.76 9.25
N TYR A 96 -16.41 -0.56 9.57
CA TYR A 96 -15.32 -1.44 9.15
C TYR A 96 -14.93 -2.35 10.32
N PRO A 97 -15.14 -3.67 10.23
CA PRO A 97 -14.70 -4.60 11.25
C PRO A 97 -13.19 -4.83 11.16
N PHE A 98 -12.55 -4.95 12.32
CA PHE A 98 -11.16 -5.39 12.44
C PHE A 98 -10.98 -6.28 13.68
N LYS A 99 -9.81 -6.92 13.78
CA LYS A 99 -9.44 -7.76 14.92
C LYS A 99 -8.14 -7.22 15.51
N THR A 100 -8.14 -6.85 16.79
CA THR A 100 -6.94 -6.30 17.46
C THR A 100 -5.76 -7.25 17.35
N ASP A 101 -5.93 -8.55 17.60
CA ASP A 101 -4.85 -9.54 17.47
C ASP A 101 -4.19 -9.54 16.08
N GLN A 102 -4.97 -9.31 15.01
CA GLN A 102 -4.41 -9.22 13.67
C GLN A 102 -3.62 -7.92 13.46
N LEU A 103 -4.06 -6.82 14.09
CA LEU A 103 -3.33 -5.55 14.06
C LEU A 103 -2.05 -5.63 14.89
N ASP A 104 -2.07 -6.30 16.04
CA ASP A 104 -0.89 -6.58 16.84
C ASP A 104 0.12 -7.41 16.05
N ASP A 105 -0.32 -8.52 15.45
CA ASP A 105 0.51 -9.36 14.59
C ASP A 105 1.10 -8.55 13.41
N LEU A 106 0.34 -7.63 12.82
CA LEU A 106 0.79 -6.80 11.70
C LEU A 106 1.79 -5.72 12.16
N ALA A 107 1.50 -5.02 13.26
CA ALA A 107 2.33 -3.94 13.79
C ALA A 107 3.63 -4.45 14.43
N ALA A 108 3.64 -5.68 14.95
CA ALA A 108 4.84 -6.33 15.46
C ALA A 108 5.89 -6.61 14.37
N GLN A 109 5.45 -6.77 13.11
CA GLN A 109 6.34 -7.07 11.99
C GLN A 109 7.07 -5.82 11.48
N THR A 110 6.38 -4.68 11.43
CA THR A 110 6.94 -3.42 10.93
C THR A 110 6.08 -2.21 11.33
N MET A 111 6.72 -1.05 11.45
CA MET A 111 6.04 0.25 11.54
C MET A 111 5.43 0.71 10.21
N ALA A 112 5.85 0.15 9.08
CA ALA A 112 5.23 0.35 7.77
C ALA A 112 4.01 -0.55 7.58
N SER A 113 3.16 -0.65 8.60
CA SER A 113 1.94 -1.46 8.62
C SER A 113 0.69 -0.58 8.62
N PHE A 114 -0.29 -0.93 7.79
CA PHE A 114 -1.46 -0.09 7.56
C PHE A 114 -2.76 -0.88 7.45
N LEU A 115 -3.86 -0.23 7.81
CA LEU A 115 -5.22 -0.61 7.42
C LEU A 115 -5.63 0.14 6.16
N LEU A 116 -6.26 -0.58 5.23
CA LEU A 116 -6.88 -0.04 4.03
C LEU A 116 -8.39 -0.31 4.07
N LEU A 117 -9.19 0.75 4.14
CA LEU A 117 -10.63 0.63 4.42
C LEU A 117 -11.45 0.77 3.14
N LEU A 118 -11.97 -0.35 2.63
CA LEU A 118 -12.63 -0.47 1.34
C LEU A 118 -14.14 -0.17 1.46
N GLY A 119 -14.54 1.00 0.98
CA GLY A 119 -15.93 1.43 0.93
C GLY A 119 -16.11 2.72 0.10
N PRO A 120 -17.34 3.23 0.00
CA PRO A 120 -17.59 4.56 -0.55
C PRO A 120 -16.81 5.64 0.22
N ALA A 121 -16.53 6.76 -0.46
CA ALA A 121 -15.90 7.90 0.18
C ALA A 121 -16.77 8.44 1.33
N SER A 122 -16.13 8.84 2.43
CA SER A 122 -16.77 9.43 3.60
C SER A 122 -15.95 10.65 4.01
N GLU A 123 -16.61 11.76 4.33
CA GLU A 123 -15.93 13.04 4.68
C GLU A 123 -14.87 13.47 3.65
N GLY A 124 -15.12 13.20 2.35
CA GLY A 124 -14.21 13.56 1.26
C GLY A 124 -12.99 12.64 1.10
N ILE A 125 -12.83 11.61 1.93
CA ILE A 125 -11.71 10.67 1.85
C ILE A 125 -12.17 9.36 1.18
N ALA A 126 -11.51 8.98 0.09
CA ALA A 126 -11.73 7.69 -0.56
C ALA A 126 -10.69 6.68 -0.08
N ILE A 127 -11.18 5.51 0.34
CA ILE A 127 -10.35 4.38 0.79
C ILE A 127 -9.27 4.82 1.82
N PRO A 128 -9.68 5.17 3.06
CA PRO A 128 -8.73 5.61 4.08
C PRO A 128 -7.61 4.59 4.32
N VAL A 129 -6.37 5.08 4.40
CA VAL A 129 -5.17 4.37 4.82
C VAL A 129 -4.77 4.87 6.21
N ILE A 130 -4.72 3.97 7.20
CA ILE A 130 -4.45 4.31 8.60
C ILE A 130 -3.28 3.44 9.11
N PRO A 131 -2.26 4.00 9.78
CA PRO A 131 -1.21 3.18 10.40
C PRO A 131 -1.79 2.18 11.41
N ALA A 132 -1.35 0.93 11.36
CA ALA A 132 -1.85 -0.12 12.26
C ALA A 132 -1.54 0.21 13.73
N ARG A 133 -0.33 0.73 14.01
CA ARG A 133 0.06 1.15 15.37
C ARG A 133 -0.84 2.26 15.92
N LEU A 134 -1.25 3.21 15.08
CA LEU A 134 -2.19 4.26 15.51
C LEU A 134 -3.53 3.66 15.97
N MET A 135 -4.03 2.67 15.25
CA MET A 135 -5.28 2.00 15.64
C MET A 135 -5.14 1.23 16.97
N LEU A 136 -4.00 0.58 17.21
CA LEU A 136 -3.71 -0.06 18.50
C LEU A 136 -3.66 0.98 19.64
N ASP A 137 -2.94 2.09 19.44
CA ASP A 137 -2.85 3.16 20.44
C ASP A 137 -4.22 3.77 20.77
N LEU A 138 -5.13 3.86 19.79
CA LEU A 138 -6.50 4.33 20.01
C LEU A 138 -7.33 3.32 20.80
N VAL A 139 -7.21 2.02 20.49
CA VAL A 139 -7.87 0.96 21.26
C VAL A 139 -7.39 0.94 22.71
N GLU A 140 -6.08 1.11 22.95
CA GLU A 140 -5.51 1.24 24.29
C GLU A 140 -6.09 2.45 25.06
N ARG A 141 -6.52 3.50 24.35
CA ARG A 141 -7.17 4.71 24.92
C ARG A 141 -8.68 4.58 25.11
N GLY A 142 -9.26 3.42 24.82
CA GLY A 142 -10.69 3.12 25.03
C GLY A 142 -11.57 3.24 23.80
N GLU A 143 -11.00 3.41 22.60
CA GLU A 143 -11.78 3.28 21.35
C GLU A 143 -12.20 1.81 21.12
N SER A 144 -13.17 1.60 20.24
CA SER A 144 -13.68 0.25 19.94
C SER A 144 -12.58 -0.66 19.39
N SER A 145 -12.44 -1.85 19.96
CA SER A 145 -11.44 -2.87 19.57
C SER A 145 -11.86 -3.76 18.39
N THR A 146 -13.09 -3.61 17.89
CA THR A 146 -13.64 -4.54 16.89
C THR A 146 -14.07 -3.85 15.61
N GLN A 147 -14.26 -2.52 15.64
CA GLN A 147 -14.80 -1.79 14.50
C GLN A 147 -14.46 -0.30 14.53
N ILE A 148 -14.47 0.31 13.36
CA ILE A 148 -14.33 1.76 13.19
C ILE A 148 -15.43 2.29 12.26
N ALA A 149 -16.04 3.41 12.63
CA ALA A 149 -17.06 4.08 11.82
C ALA A 149 -16.40 4.81 10.62
N PRO A 150 -17.05 4.90 9.44
CA PRO A 150 -16.47 5.55 8.26
C PRO A 150 -16.00 6.98 8.48
N SER A 151 -16.80 7.81 9.15
CA SER A 151 -16.42 9.20 9.44
C SER A 151 -15.20 9.30 10.37
N HIS A 152 -15.06 8.38 11.32
CA HIS A 152 -13.89 8.33 12.18
C HIS A 152 -12.65 7.84 11.42
N ALA A 153 -12.80 6.80 10.59
CA ALA A 153 -11.76 6.32 9.69
C ALA A 153 -11.22 7.42 8.75
N SER A 154 -12.12 8.21 8.15
CA SER A 154 -11.73 9.32 7.28
C SER A 154 -10.97 10.43 7.99
N ARG A 155 -11.20 10.65 9.29
CA ARG A 155 -10.44 11.65 10.07
C ARG A 155 -9.05 11.17 10.46
N LEU A 156 -8.88 9.86 10.63
CA LEU A 156 -7.60 9.27 11.04
C LEU A 156 -6.69 8.95 9.86
N GLY A 157 -7.28 8.61 8.72
CA GLY A 157 -6.56 8.11 7.55
C GLY A 157 -6.32 9.16 6.48
N LYS A 158 -5.34 8.88 5.63
CA LYS A 158 -5.18 9.58 4.35
C LYS A 158 -5.96 8.85 3.26
N ASP A 159 -6.41 9.59 2.26
CA ASP A 159 -6.86 9.00 1.00
C ASP A 159 -5.75 8.12 0.40
N ILE A 160 -6.10 6.97 -0.17
CA ILE A 160 -5.12 6.02 -0.74
C ILE A 160 -4.19 6.70 -1.76
N GLY A 161 -4.71 7.58 -2.62
CA GLY A 161 -3.90 8.27 -3.62
C GLY A 161 -2.92 9.25 -2.98
N THR A 162 -3.36 9.94 -1.92
CA THR A 162 -2.51 10.86 -1.17
C THR A 162 -1.40 10.11 -0.45
N TRP A 163 -1.72 9.00 0.23
CA TRP A 163 -0.71 8.15 0.87
C TRP A 163 0.30 7.59 -0.15
N LEU A 164 -0.17 7.06 -1.28
CA LEU A 164 0.72 6.50 -2.30
C LEU A 164 1.65 7.55 -2.91
N VAL A 165 1.13 8.73 -3.25
CA VAL A 165 1.91 9.78 -3.93
C VAL A 165 2.81 10.51 -2.96
N GLN A 166 2.29 10.96 -1.82
CA GLN A 166 3.05 11.81 -0.90
C GLN A 166 3.97 10.97 -0.01
N ASP A 167 3.49 9.86 0.53
CA ASP A 167 4.25 9.10 1.52
C ASP A 167 5.10 8.03 0.85
N VAL A 168 4.51 7.14 0.04
CA VAL A 168 5.27 6.04 -0.57
C VAL A 168 6.23 6.57 -1.64
N ILE A 169 5.73 7.31 -2.62
CA ILE A 169 6.55 7.82 -3.73
C ILE A 169 7.33 9.09 -3.31
N GLY A 170 6.69 10.01 -2.60
CA GLY A 170 7.28 11.32 -2.28
C GLY A 170 8.33 11.28 -1.17
N LEU A 171 8.15 10.39 -0.19
CA LEU A 171 9.06 10.24 0.96
C LEU A 171 9.82 8.91 0.97
N TRP A 172 9.59 8.04 -0.01
CA TRP A 172 10.21 6.70 -0.10
C TRP A 172 10.00 5.88 1.17
N THR A 173 8.78 5.96 1.71
CA THR A 173 8.42 5.28 2.97
C THR A 173 8.18 3.79 2.76
N GLY A 174 8.34 3.06 3.86
CA GLY A 174 8.28 1.61 3.94
C GLY A 174 9.45 1.06 4.74
N ASP A 175 9.40 -0.22 5.08
CA ASP A 175 10.46 -0.88 5.83
C ASP A 175 11.58 -1.34 4.91
N TRP A 176 12.81 -1.13 5.35
CA TRP A 176 14.02 -1.55 4.64
C TRP A 176 14.68 -2.78 5.21
N ASP A 177 14.18 -3.31 6.33
CA ASP A 177 14.68 -4.55 6.90
C ASP A 177 14.50 -5.67 5.86
N ASP A 178 15.61 -6.29 5.47
CA ASP A 178 15.65 -7.35 4.47
C ASP A 178 14.71 -8.51 4.81
N ARG A 179 14.46 -8.75 6.10
CA ARG A 179 13.50 -9.77 6.54
C ARG A 179 12.09 -9.39 6.12
N VAL A 180 11.70 -8.13 6.31
CA VAL A 180 10.37 -7.60 5.95
C VAL A 180 10.21 -7.58 4.43
N VAL A 181 11.22 -7.08 3.72
CA VAL A 181 11.22 -7.08 2.24
C VAL A 181 11.12 -8.50 1.69
N SER A 182 11.95 -9.43 2.16
CA SER A 182 11.91 -10.83 1.73
C SER A 182 10.57 -11.50 2.06
N ARG A 183 9.97 -11.18 3.21
CA ARG A 183 8.64 -11.72 3.56
C ARG A 183 7.55 -11.16 2.65
N ALA A 184 7.62 -9.87 2.32
CA ALA A 184 6.69 -9.20 1.42
C ALA A 184 6.82 -9.69 -0.02
N GLU A 185 8.03 -10.03 -0.49
CA GLU A 185 8.26 -10.66 -1.80
C GLU A 185 7.59 -12.03 -1.93
N GLY A 186 7.29 -12.68 -0.81
CA GLY A 186 6.75 -14.01 -0.77
C GLY A 186 7.80 -15.09 -1.05
N GLY A 187 7.34 -16.33 -1.13
CA GLY A 187 8.15 -17.52 -1.34
C GLY A 187 7.27 -18.75 -1.14
N THR A 188 7.80 -19.94 -1.39
CA THR A 188 7.05 -21.19 -1.21
C THR A 188 6.41 -21.25 0.19
N ASP A 189 5.08 -21.44 0.24
CA ASP A 189 4.24 -21.47 1.46
C ASP A 189 4.17 -20.15 2.25
N ARG A 190 4.49 -19.03 1.62
CA ARG A 190 4.69 -17.72 2.28
C ARG A 190 4.17 -16.54 1.48
N GLU A 191 3.46 -16.77 0.39
CA GLU A 191 3.08 -15.70 -0.52
C GLU A 191 1.94 -14.81 0.04
N PRO A 192 2.05 -13.47 -0.07
CA PRO A 192 0.97 -12.56 0.29
C PRO A 192 -0.21 -12.68 -0.70
N PHE A 193 -1.44 -12.43 -0.23
CA PHE A 193 -2.64 -12.56 -1.06
C PHE A 193 -2.62 -11.61 -2.28
N VAL A 194 -2.10 -10.39 -2.10
CA VAL A 194 -1.74 -9.49 -3.21
C VAL A 194 -0.31 -8.98 -2.99
N LEU A 195 0.54 -9.21 -3.99
CA LEU A 195 1.81 -8.52 -4.11
C LEU A 195 1.64 -7.38 -5.12
N ALA A 196 1.88 -6.14 -4.70
CA ALA A 196 1.94 -4.98 -5.58
C ALA A 196 3.37 -4.44 -5.59
N GLU A 197 3.99 -4.35 -6.76
CA GLU A 197 5.34 -3.83 -6.94
C GLU A 197 5.28 -2.51 -7.70
N LEU A 198 5.67 -1.44 -7.01
CA LEU A 198 5.77 -0.09 -7.55
C LEU A 198 7.24 0.27 -7.77
N VAL A 199 7.63 0.37 -9.04
CA VAL A 199 8.97 0.81 -9.43
C VAL A 199 8.91 2.28 -9.84
N VAL A 200 9.75 3.10 -9.22
CA VAL A 200 9.95 4.51 -9.61
C VAL A 200 11.39 4.68 -10.03
N GLU A 201 11.59 5.02 -11.30
CA GLU A 201 12.90 5.18 -11.90
C GLU A 201 13.13 6.63 -12.32
N ARG A 202 14.26 7.19 -11.90
CA ARG A 202 14.81 8.40 -12.52
C ARG A 202 15.58 8.03 -13.77
N VAL A 203 15.01 8.36 -14.91
CA VAL A 203 15.60 8.16 -16.24
C VAL A 203 16.31 9.43 -16.65
N ARG A 204 17.59 9.33 -17.01
CA ARG A 204 18.36 10.45 -17.58
C ARG A 204 18.34 10.37 -19.10
N LYS A 205 18.31 11.53 -19.73
CA LYS A 205 18.47 11.66 -21.17
C LYS A 205 19.88 11.19 -21.56
N GLY A 206 19.97 10.24 -22.48
CA GLY A 206 21.23 9.76 -23.01
C GLY A 206 21.83 10.73 -24.04
N PRO A 207 23.06 10.46 -24.53
CA PRO A 207 23.69 11.24 -25.60
C PRO A 207 22.83 11.30 -26.86
N ASP A 208 22.13 10.20 -27.15
CA ASP A 208 21.26 10.03 -28.32
C ASP A 208 19.80 10.50 -28.07
N GLY A 209 19.53 11.13 -26.92
CA GLY A 209 18.20 11.57 -26.51
C GLY A 209 17.53 10.63 -25.51
N TRP A 210 16.20 10.62 -25.51
CA TRP A 210 15.43 9.71 -24.66
C TRP A 210 15.47 8.31 -25.30
N GLY A 211 16.02 7.32 -24.59
CA GLY A 211 16.00 5.93 -25.04
C GLY A 211 14.55 5.48 -25.29
N SER A 212 14.33 4.82 -26.42
CA SER A 212 13.05 4.24 -26.85
C SER A 212 12.54 3.18 -25.88
#